data_AF-A0A7G1HRZ9-F1
#
_entry.id   AF-A0A7G1HRZ9-F1
#
_cell.length_a   1.000
_cell.length_b   1.000
_cell.length_c   1.000
_cell.angle_alpha   90.00
_cell.angle_beta   90.00
_cell.angle_gamma   90.00
#
_symmetry.space_group_name_H-M   'P 1'
#
loop_
_entity.id
_entity.type
_entity.pdbx_description
1 polymer ?
#
loop_
_entity_poly.entity_id
_entity_poly.type
_entity_poly.pdbx_seq_one_letter_code
_entity_poly.pdbx_strand_id
1 'polypeptide(L)'
;MNISRYLKMSRESMCISSIYTSSEQFKVCYERLIGLEQNSLISHVIVNNTPFVFKDIPLLYEQIIQYLSDLLSIESGSIKLIGSAKTGFSVSPSPNYGKIFSEKSDLDFTIINEVVFEKLCKEYEAWKTAYTSNNILPKPGKETKCWDDNIILLKRNIDRGFIDTYKIPNREMCPITKRINNAMYLIPLKLDEYYHIKVSKASVRVYKSYDLFRQQLKLNTDQILNDK
;
A
#
# COMPACT_ATOMS: atom_id res chain seq x y z
N MET A 1 -13.97 -4.75 28.02
CA MET A 1 -13.44 -3.60 27.25
C MET A 1 -14.07 -2.32 27.82
N ASN A 2 -13.28 -1.35 28.29
CA ASN A 2 -13.83 -0.12 28.91
C ASN A 2 -13.84 1.02 27.88
N ILE A 3 -15.03 1.44 27.45
CA ILE A 3 -15.22 2.49 26.44
C ILE A 3 -14.58 3.83 26.87
N SER A 4 -14.50 4.11 28.16
CA SER A 4 -13.88 5.33 28.69
C SER A 4 -12.41 5.47 28.27
N ARG A 5 -11.69 4.35 28.07
CA ARG A 5 -10.30 4.37 27.61
C ARG A 5 -10.16 4.90 26.18
N TYR A 6 -11.20 4.75 25.35
CA TYR A 6 -11.21 5.20 23.96
C TYR A 6 -11.69 6.64 23.82
N LEU A 7 -12.57 7.09 24.72
CA LEU A 7 -13.18 8.43 24.66
C LEU A 7 -12.41 9.48 25.47
N LYS A 8 -11.60 9.08 26.46
CA LYS A 8 -10.73 10.01 27.20
C LYS A 8 -9.46 10.29 26.40
N MET A 9 -9.53 11.33 25.57
CA MET A 9 -8.42 11.78 24.73
C MET A 9 -7.48 12.75 25.47
N SER A 10 -6.19 12.72 25.12
CA SER A 10 -5.18 13.67 25.54
C SER A 10 -5.40 15.04 24.89
N ARG A 11 -4.80 16.09 25.48
CA ARG A 11 -4.86 17.45 24.91
C ARG A 11 -4.19 17.50 23.56
N GLU A 12 -3.08 16.78 23.41
CA GLU A 12 -2.31 16.63 22.18
C GLU A 12 -3.18 16.03 21.06
N SER A 13 -3.95 14.99 21.37
CA SER A 13 -4.84 14.35 20.41
C SER A 13 -5.98 15.27 19.99
N MET A 14 -6.57 16.02 20.93
CA MET A 14 -7.65 16.97 20.65
C MET A 14 -7.22 18.15 19.76
N CYS A 15 -5.92 18.47 19.68
CA CYS A 15 -5.41 19.51 18.80
C CYS A 15 -5.30 19.09 17.33
N ILE A 16 -5.47 17.81 17.00
CA ILE A 16 -5.42 17.32 15.61
C ILE A 16 -6.81 17.51 14.98
N SER A 17 -6.99 18.62 14.27
CA SER A 17 -8.27 19.00 13.65
C SER A 17 -8.27 18.93 12.12
N SER A 18 -7.10 18.86 11.49
CA SER A 18 -6.98 18.83 10.04
C SER A 18 -7.05 17.41 9.47
N ILE A 19 -7.63 17.29 8.28
CA ILE A 19 -7.63 16.07 7.47
C ILE A 19 -6.20 15.79 6.94
N TYR A 20 -5.48 16.84 6.57
CA TYR A 20 -4.11 16.77 6.05
C TYR A 20 -3.13 17.40 7.02
N THR A 21 -1.94 16.81 7.16
CA THR A 21 -0.88 17.29 8.06
C THR A 21 0.43 17.43 7.29
N SER A 22 1.34 18.29 7.76
CA SER A 22 2.73 18.29 7.29
C SER A 22 3.51 17.12 7.89
N SER A 23 4.67 16.80 7.31
CA SER A 23 5.60 15.80 7.84
C SER A 23 6.12 16.14 9.23
N GLU A 24 6.37 17.41 9.50
CA GLU A 24 6.89 17.89 10.78
C GLU A 24 5.82 17.74 11.85
N GLN A 25 4.59 18.18 11.55
CA GLN A 25 3.47 18.05 12.46
C GLN A 25 3.12 16.58 12.72
N PHE A 26 3.14 15.74 11.67
CA PHE A 26 2.92 14.30 11.83
C PHE A 26 3.94 13.68 12.79
N LYS A 27 5.24 13.98 12.60
CA LYS A 27 6.31 13.49 13.47
C LYS A 27 6.11 13.96 14.92
N VAL A 28 5.90 15.25 15.14
CA VAL A 28 5.70 15.82 16.48
C VAL A 28 4.48 15.20 17.18
N CYS A 29 3.36 15.02 16.47
CA CYS A 29 2.19 14.34 17.03
C CYS A 29 2.51 12.88 17.33
N TYR A 30 3.19 12.17 16.43
CA TYR A 30 3.51 10.76 16.62
C TYR A 30 4.40 10.49 17.83
N GLU A 31 5.37 11.36 18.10
CA GLU A 31 6.29 11.27 19.25
C GLU A 31 5.59 11.57 20.58
N ARG A 32 4.55 12.42 20.57
CA ARG A 32 3.80 12.82 21.78
C ARG A 32 2.66 11.87 22.12
N LEU A 33 2.04 11.25 21.12
CA LEU A 33 0.93 10.32 21.32
C LEU A 33 1.43 8.92 21.64
N ILE A 34 0.68 8.21 22.49
CA ILE A 34 1.00 6.84 22.89
C ILE A 34 -0.20 5.90 22.71
N GLY A 35 0.09 4.60 22.53
CA GLY A 35 -0.91 3.55 22.53
C GLY A 35 -2.04 3.77 21.51
N LEU A 36 -3.28 3.92 22.00
CA LEU A 36 -4.47 4.03 21.15
C LEU A 36 -4.46 5.29 20.29
N GLU A 37 -3.99 6.42 20.82
CA GLU A 37 -4.03 7.69 20.08
C GLU A 37 -3.00 7.71 18.95
N GLN A 38 -1.85 7.07 19.15
CA GLN A 38 -0.85 6.90 18.08
C GLN A 38 -1.40 6.03 16.95
N ASN A 39 -2.15 4.96 17.28
CA ASN A 39 -2.84 4.14 16.28
C ASN A 39 -3.95 4.92 15.56
N SER A 40 -4.68 5.78 16.28
CA SER A 40 -5.68 6.67 15.70
C SER A 40 -5.05 7.68 14.73
N LEU A 41 -3.89 8.26 15.07
CA LEU A 41 -3.14 9.16 14.19
C LEU A 41 -2.71 8.46 12.89
N ILE A 42 -2.14 7.25 12.98
CA ILE A 42 -1.79 6.45 11.79
C ILE A 42 -3.04 6.17 10.95
N SER A 43 -4.13 5.75 11.59
CA SER A 43 -5.37 5.41 10.89
C SER A 43 -5.97 6.62 10.18
N HIS A 44 -5.99 7.78 10.84
CA HIS A 44 -6.44 9.06 10.27
C HIS A 44 -5.59 9.45 9.06
N VAL A 45 -4.29 9.65 9.28
CA VAL A 45 -3.38 10.27 8.29
C VAL A 45 -2.99 9.31 7.17
N ILE A 46 -2.70 8.06 7.49
CA ILE A 46 -2.11 7.10 6.54
C ILE A 46 -3.16 6.12 5.96
N VAL A 47 -4.31 5.91 6.61
CA VAL A 47 -5.26 4.86 6.15
C VAL A 47 -6.59 5.41 5.66
N ASN A 48 -7.25 6.32 6.39
CA ASN A 48 -8.69 6.57 6.21
C ASN A 48 -9.06 7.86 5.47
N ASN A 49 -8.27 8.94 5.60
CA ASN A 49 -8.63 10.22 4.95
C ASN A 49 -8.64 10.16 3.42
N THR A 50 -9.34 11.05 2.72
CA THR A 50 -9.21 11.13 1.25
C THR A 50 -7.74 11.31 0.87
N PRO A 51 -7.17 10.49 -0.02
CA PRO A 51 -5.77 10.65 -0.41
C PRO A 51 -5.44 12.05 -0.91
N PHE A 52 -4.30 12.59 -0.47
CA PHE A 52 -3.85 13.92 -0.83
C PHE A 52 -3.83 14.17 -2.35
N VAL A 53 -3.43 13.19 -3.16
CA VAL A 53 -3.41 13.29 -4.63
C VAL A 53 -4.80 13.55 -5.23
N PHE A 54 -5.87 13.15 -4.54
CA PHE A 54 -7.27 13.31 -4.98
C PHE A 54 -8.04 14.31 -4.12
N LYS A 55 -7.36 15.14 -3.32
CA LYS A 55 -8.00 16.09 -2.39
C LYS A 55 -8.97 17.06 -3.07
N ASP A 56 -8.69 17.43 -4.32
CA ASP A 56 -9.48 18.39 -5.10
C ASP A 56 -10.61 17.69 -5.89
N ILE A 57 -10.54 16.36 -6.07
CA ILE A 57 -11.54 15.55 -6.79
C ILE A 57 -11.76 14.21 -6.04
N PRO A 58 -12.30 14.23 -4.81
CA PRO A 58 -12.41 13.04 -3.96
C PRO A 58 -13.23 11.90 -4.59
N LEU A 59 -14.25 12.22 -5.39
CA LEU A 59 -15.08 11.21 -6.06
C LEU A 59 -14.29 10.38 -7.09
N LEU A 60 -13.21 10.93 -7.67
CA LEU A 60 -12.35 10.18 -8.58
C LEU A 60 -11.65 9.02 -7.85
N TYR A 61 -11.23 9.25 -6.60
CA TYR A 61 -10.66 8.19 -5.77
C TYR A 61 -11.67 7.06 -5.57
N GLU A 62 -12.90 7.38 -5.18
CA GLU A 62 -13.95 6.38 -4.97
C GLU A 62 -14.27 5.58 -6.24
N GLN A 63 -14.27 6.23 -7.42
CA GLN A 63 -14.44 5.53 -8.70
C GLN A 63 -13.29 4.57 -9.02
N ILE A 64 -12.04 4.93 -8.71
CA ILE A 64 -10.89 4.04 -8.87
C ILE A 64 -11.01 2.83 -7.93
N ILE A 65 -11.43 3.08 -6.69
CA ILE A 65 -11.68 2.01 -5.71
C ILE A 65 -12.80 1.09 -6.21
N GLN A 66 -13.91 1.63 -6.71
CA GLN A 66 -15.00 0.84 -7.27
C GLN A 66 -14.54 0.01 -8.47
N TYR A 67 -13.77 0.59 -9.40
CA TYR A 67 -13.20 -0.14 -10.52
C TYR A 67 -12.36 -1.35 -10.06
N LEU A 68 -11.48 -1.17 -9.07
CA LEU A 68 -10.66 -2.27 -8.53
C LEU A 68 -11.51 -3.30 -7.76
N SER A 69 -12.55 -2.83 -7.06
CA SER A 69 -13.54 -3.64 -6.35
C SER A 69 -14.24 -4.59 -7.32
N ASP A 70 -14.75 -4.07 -8.43
CA ASP A 70 -15.43 -4.84 -9.48
C ASP A 70 -14.48 -5.81 -10.19
N LEU A 71 -13.27 -5.33 -10.54
CA LEU A 71 -12.24 -6.11 -11.22
C LEU A 71 -11.84 -7.39 -10.48
N LEU A 72 -11.83 -7.31 -9.14
CA LEU A 72 -11.42 -8.40 -8.25
C LEU A 72 -12.60 -9.08 -7.54
N SER A 73 -13.81 -8.55 -7.70
CA SER A 73 -15.02 -9.00 -7.01
C SER A 73 -14.84 -9.05 -5.50
N ILE A 74 -14.33 -7.95 -4.93
CA ILE A 74 -14.14 -7.75 -3.49
C ILE A 74 -14.87 -6.49 -3.04
N GLU A 75 -14.95 -6.27 -1.73
CA GLU A 75 -15.53 -5.04 -1.17
C GLU A 75 -14.58 -3.85 -1.33
N SER A 76 -15.13 -2.69 -1.66
CA SER A 76 -14.38 -1.43 -1.81
C SER A 76 -13.63 -1.05 -0.52
N GLY A 77 -14.21 -1.37 0.64
CA GLY A 77 -13.59 -1.16 1.96
C GLY A 77 -12.27 -1.90 2.17
N SER A 78 -12.02 -2.98 1.41
CA SER A 78 -10.77 -3.75 1.43
C SER A 78 -9.62 -3.09 0.68
N ILE A 79 -9.86 -2.00 -0.06
CA ILE A 79 -8.85 -1.36 -0.90
C ILE A 79 -8.50 0.00 -0.29
N LYS A 80 -7.20 0.28 -0.17
CA LYS A 80 -6.66 1.52 0.39
C LYS A 80 -5.56 2.06 -0.51
N LEU A 81 -5.36 3.37 -0.50
CA LEU A 81 -4.14 4.00 -1.01
C LEU A 81 -3.30 4.46 0.17
N ILE A 82 -2.02 4.13 0.16
CA ILE A 82 -1.03 4.51 1.17
C ILE A 82 0.14 5.28 0.53
N GLY A 83 1.18 5.55 1.30
CA GLY A 83 2.38 6.23 0.80
C GLY A 83 2.17 7.72 0.59
N SER A 84 3.08 8.34 -0.18
CA SER A 84 3.08 9.82 -0.32
C SER A 84 1.84 10.36 -1.03
N ALA A 85 1.23 9.60 -1.94
CA ALA A 85 -0.03 9.98 -2.59
C ALA A 85 -1.20 10.09 -1.59
N LYS A 86 -1.14 9.34 -0.50
CA LYS A 86 -2.11 9.39 0.59
C LYS A 86 -1.88 10.57 1.51
N THR A 87 -0.67 10.73 2.01
CA THR A 87 -0.33 11.68 3.07
C THR A 87 0.04 13.07 2.55
N GLY A 88 0.44 13.19 1.29
CA GLY A 88 1.03 14.40 0.71
C GLY A 88 2.55 14.51 0.91
N PHE A 89 3.16 13.57 1.64
CA PHE A 89 4.60 13.51 1.89
C PHE A 89 5.06 12.07 2.13
N SER A 90 6.31 11.77 1.82
CA SER A 90 6.86 10.42 2.01
C SER A 90 7.02 10.06 3.49
N VAL A 91 6.40 8.95 3.90
CA VAL A 91 6.67 8.24 5.16
C VAL A 91 7.57 7.05 4.84
N SER A 92 8.82 7.36 4.46
CA SER A 92 9.87 6.39 4.17
C SER A 92 11.12 6.72 4.98
N PRO A 93 12.05 5.77 5.19
CA PRO A 93 13.29 6.05 5.92
C PRO A 93 14.10 7.20 5.32
N SER A 94 14.94 7.81 6.16
CA SER A 94 15.93 8.82 5.73
C SER A 94 16.75 8.32 4.53
N PRO A 95 17.02 9.17 3.52
CA PRO A 95 16.77 10.61 3.47
C PRO A 95 15.40 11.01 2.90
N ASN A 96 14.48 10.06 2.68
CA ASN A 96 13.24 10.32 1.94
C ASN A 96 12.06 10.76 2.79
N TYR A 97 12.16 10.74 4.13
CA TYR A 97 11.09 11.20 5.01
C TYR A 97 10.74 12.67 4.72
N GLY A 98 9.46 13.00 4.65
CA GLY A 98 8.98 14.37 4.45
C GLY A 98 9.11 14.90 3.02
N LYS A 99 9.68 14.13 2.08
CA LYS A 99 9.67 14.50 0.66
C LYS A 99 8.24 14.69 0.18
N ILE A 100 7.93 15.90 -0.30
CA ILE A 100 6.58 16.27 -0.74
C ILE A 100 6.15 15.42 -1.93
N PHE A 101 4.87 15.05 -1.96
CA PHE A 101 4.25 14.39 -3.10
C PHE A 101 4.45 15.20 -4.38
N SER A 102 4.77 14.53 -5.49
CA SER A 102 5.01 15.16 -6.79
C SER A 102 4.65 14.22 -7.93
N GLU A 103 4.79 14.66 -9.18
CA GLU A 103 4.63 13.80 -10.37
C GLU A 103 5.57 12.58 -10.39
N LYS A 104 6.65 12.61 -9.59
CA LYS A 104 7.60 11.49 -9.43
C LYS A 104 7.20 10.51 -8.32
N SER A 105 6.07 10.75 -7.65
CA SER A 105 5.55 9.87 -6.62
C SER A 105 4.74 8.72 -7.23
N ASP A 106 4.72 7.59 -6.52
CA ASP A 106 3.95 6.40 -6.88
C ASP A 106 2.55 6.42 -6.24
N LEU A 107 1.62 5.66 -6.82
CA LEU A 107 0.36 5.27 -6.20
C LEU A 107 0.50 3.88 -5.57
N ASP A 108 0.64 3.82 -4.24
CA ASP A 108 0.80 2.57 -3.52
C ASP A 108 -0.55 2.06 -2.99
N PHE A 109 -1.20 1.18 -3.75
CA PHE A 109 -2.43 0.55 -3.31
C PHE A 109 -2.16 -0.61 -2.36
N THR A 110 -3.10 -0.80 -1.46
CA THR A 110 -3.15 -1.93 -0.53
C THR A 110 -4.51 -2.61 -0.64
N ILE A 111 -4.51 -3.92 -0.79
CA ILE A 111 -5.72 -4.75 -0.77
C ILE A 111 -5.67 -5.62 0.49
N ILE A 112 -6.77 -5.68 1.23
CA ILE A 112 -6.87 -6.44 2.49
C ILE A 112 -7.98 -7.46 2.30
N ASN A 113 -7.61 -8.63 1.80
CA ASN A 113 -8.57 -9.68 1.46
C ASN A 113 -7.89 -11.05 1.46
N GLU A 114 -8.30 -11.94 2.36
CA GLU A 114 -7.73 -13.26 2.53
C GLU A 114 -7.86 -14.12 1.26
N VAL A 115 -9.01 -14.07 0.59
CA VAL A 115 -9.26 -14.86 -0.62
C VAL A 115 -8.34 -14.45 -1.77
N VAL A 116 -8.15 -13.14 -1.99
CA VAL A 116 -7.21 -12.63 -3.01
C VAL A 116 -5.78 -12.98 -2.62
N PHE A 117 -5.41 -12.83 -1.35
CA PHE A 117 -4.09 -13.20 -0.84
C PHE A 117 -3.77 -14.69 -1.10
N GLU A 118 -4.67 -15.60 -0.74
CA GLU A 118 -4.48 -17.04 -0.95
C GLU A 118 -4.36 -17.41 -2.42
N LYS A 119 -5.16 -16.78 -3.28
CA LYS A 119 -5.06 -16.98 -4.73
C LYS A 119 -3.70 -16.54 -5.26
N LEU A 120 -3.18 -15.40 -4.80
CA LEU A 120 -1.85 -14.93 -5.18
C LEU A 120 -0.73 -15.84 -4.61
N CYS A 121 -0.89 -16.40 -3.41
CA CYS A 121 0.03 -17.41 -2.90
C CYS A 121 0.07 -18.67 -3.79
N LYS A 122 -1.10 -19.11 -4.29
CA LYS A 122 -1.18 -20.23 -5.24
C LYS A 122 -0.49 -19.90 -6.58
N GLU A 123 -0.70 -18.70 -7.11
CA GLU A 123 0.01 -18.23 -8.33
C GLU A 123 1.52 -18.16 -8.11
N TYR A 124 1.97 -17.66 -6.95
CA TYR A 124 3.37 -17.63 -6.58
C TYR A 124 3.99 -19.04 -6.54
N GLU A 125 3.37 -20.01 -5.86
CA GLU A 125 3.90 -21.37 -5.80
C GLU A 125 3.86 -22.05 -7.18
N ALA A 126 2.80 -21.86 -7.97
CA ALA A 126 2.72 -22.40 -9.33
C ALA A 126 3.84 -21.84 -10.23
N TRP A 127 4.05 -20.52 -10.21
CA TRP A 127 5.14 -19.87 -10.93
C TRP A 127 6.51 -20.37 -10.47
N LYS A 128 6.75 -20.41 -9.16
CA LYS A 128 8.00 -20.87 -8.57
C LYS A 128 8.31 -22.31 -8.97
N THR A 129 7.35 -23.24 -8.82
CA THR A 129 7.52 -24.63 -9.25
C THR A 129 7.84 -24.71 -10.73
N ALA A 130 7.06 -24.05 -11.60
CA ALA A 130 7.30 -24.06 -13.03
C ALA A 130 8.69 -23.51 -13.41
N TYR A 131 9.15 -22.45 -12.73
CA TYR A 131 10.47 -21.89 -12.97
C TYR A 131 11.60 -22.81 -12.47
N THR A 132 11.49 -23.34 -11.24
CA THR A 132 12.50 -24.26 -10.69
C THR A 132 12.60 -25.60 -11.43
N SER A 133 11.51 -26.03 -12.06
CA SER A 133 11.47 -27.22 -12.92
C SER A 133 11.85 -26.94 -14.38
N ASN A 134 12.26 -25.71 -14.72
CA ASN A 134 12.57 -25.28 -16.09
C ASN A 134 11.41 -25.40 -17.10
N ASN A 135 10.16 -25.45 -16.63
CA ASN A 135 8.97 -25.45 -17.50
C ASN A 135 8.68 -24.06 -18.08
N ILE A 136 9.19 -23.01 -17.44
CA ILE A 136 9.18 -21.63 -17.94
C ILE A 136 10.57 -21.05 -17.76
N LEU A 137 10.95 -20.17 -18.70
CA LEU A 137 12.23 -19.49 -18.67
C LEU A 137 12.02 -17.96 -18.66
N PRO A 138 12.75 -17.23 -17.81
CA PRO A 138 12.86 -15.78 -17.92
C PRO A 138 13.64 -15.42 -19.19
N LYS A 139 13.42 -14.22 -19.70
CA LYS A 139 14.28 -13.60 -20.70
C LYS A 139 15.70 -13.47 -20.12
N PRO A 140 16.74 -13.77 -20.91
CA PRO A 140 18.12 -13.68 -20.44
C PRO A 140 18.47 -12.31 -19.85
N GLY A 141 19.28 -12.31 -18.80
CA GLY A 141 19.82 -11.10 -18.17
C GLY A 141 19.00 -10.64 -16.98
N LYS A 142 18.40 -9.44 -17.07
CA LYS A 142 17.77 -8.78 -15.92
C LYS A 142 16.57 -9.55 -15.36
N GLU A 143 15.76 -10.18 -16.22
CA GLU A 143 14.56 -10.90 -15.77
C GLU A 143 14.92 -12.13 -14.93
N THR A 144 15.96 -12.89 -15.33
CA THR A 144 16.48 -14.02 -14.55
C THR A 144 16.84 -13.63 -13.13
N LYS A 145 17.71 -12.62 -12.97
CA LYS A 145 18.11 -12.13 -11.65
C LYS A 145 16.91 -11.66 -10.83
N CYS A 146 15.97 -10.93 -11.45
CA CYS A 146 14.76 -10.50 -10.76
C CYS A 146 13.91 -11.68 -10.28
N TRP A 147 13.77 -12.74 -11.08
CA TRP A 147 12.98 -13.91 -10.71
C TRP A 147 13.59 -14.66 -9.53
N ASP A 148 14.91 -14.85 -9.54
CA ASP A 148 15.65 -15.48 -8.45
C ASP A 148 15.46 -14.72 -7.13
N ASP A 149 15.67 -13.39 -7.16
CA ASP A 149 15.49 -12.52 -5.99
C ASP A 149 14.03 -12.52 -5.52
N ASN A 150 13.08 -12.49 -6.45
CA ASN A 150 11.65 -12.40 -6.16
C ASN A 150 11.12 -13.68 -5.49
N ILE A 151 11.63 -14.87 -5.83
CA ILE A 151 11.22 -16.11 -5.16
C ILE A 151 11.48 -16.01 -3.66
N ILE A 152 12.68 -15.58 -3.28
CA ILE A 152 13.11 -15.50 -1.88
C ILE A 152 12.34 -14.39 -1.16
N LEU A 153 12.24 -13.21 -1.78
CA LEU A 153 11.57 -12.06 -1.20
C LEU A 153 10.07 -12.34 -0.98
N LEU A 154 9.39 -12.92 -1.96
CA LEU A 154 7.96 -13.21 -1.84
C LEU A 154 7.67 -14.24 -0.76
N LYS A 155 8.52 -15.28 -0.60
CA LYS A 155 8.36 -16.23 0.51
C LYS A 155 8.38 -15.49 1.85
N ARG A 156 9.36 -14.60 2.07
CA ARG A 156 9.47 -13.81 3.30
C ARG A 156 8.29 -12.87 3.51
N ASN A 157 7.76 -12.26 2.45
CA ASN A 157 6.59 -11.40 2.54
C ASN A 157 5.32 -12.20 2.89
N ILE A 158 5.13 -13.35 2.25
CA ILE A 158 3.98 -14.25 2.49
C ILE A 158 3.99 -14.72 3.95
N ASP A 159 5.17 -15.07 4.49
CA ASP A 159 5.33 -15.46 5.90
C ASP A 159 4.98 -14.31 6.87
N ARG A 160 5.13 -13.05 6.42
CA ARG A 160 4.68 -11.84 7.14
C ARG A 160 3.23 -11.47 6.84
N GLY A 161 2.52 -12.26 6.03
CA GLY A 161 1.11 -12.09 5.76
C GLY A 161 0.75 -11.09 4.66
N PHE A 162 1.68 -10.79 3.75
CA PHE A 162 1.39 -9.96 2.56
C PHE A 162 2.15 -10.40 1.32
N ILE A 163 1.71 -9.97 0.15
CA ILE A 163 2.34 -10.31 -1.13
C ILE A 163 2.34 -9.08 -2.05
N ASP A 164 3.44 -8.88 -2.78
CA ASP A 164 3.61 -7.78 -3.73
C ASP A 164 3.39 -8.32 -5.14
N THR A 165 2.35 -7.85 -5.83
CA THR A 165 1.96 -8.42 -7.14
C THR A 165 2.96 -8.07 -8.23
N TYR A 166 3.75 -7.01 -8.09
CA TYR A 166 4.78 -6.64 -9.05
C TYR A 166 5.97 -7.63 -9.05
N LYS A 167 6.07 -8.45 -8.01
CA LYS A 167 7.13 -9.47 -7.88
C LYS A 167 6.76 -10.81 -8.51
N ILE A 168 5.49 -11.02 -8.84
CA ILE A 168 5.01 -12.19 -9.59
C ILE A 168 4.96 -11.78 -11.08
N PRO A 169 5.47 -12.61 -12.01
CA PRO A 169 5.48 -12.23 -13.42
C PRO A 169 4.08 -12.25 -14.04
N ASN A 170 3.86 -11.35 -15.00
CA ASN A 170 2.66 -11.31 -15.83
C ASN A 170 2.70 -12.45 -16.86
N ARG A 171 2.26 -13.65 -16.45
CA ARG A 171 2.14 -14.85 -17.29
C ARG A 171 0.71 -15.38 -17.23
N GLU A 172 0.28 -16.16 -18.23
CA GLU A 172 -1.09 -16.72 -18.25
C GLU A 172 -1.39 -17.62 -17.05
N MET A 173 -0.39 -18.29 -16.49
CA MET A 173 -0.52 -19.08 -15.26
C MET A 173 -0.77 -18.23 -14.00
N CYS A 174 -0.57 -16.91 -14.07
CA CYS A 174 -0.81 -15.96 -12.97
C CYS A 174 -1.90 -14.95 -13.36
N PRO A 175 -3.15 -15.40 -13.63
CA PRO A 175 -4.20 -14.55 -14.19
C PRO A 175 -4.62 -13.37 -13.29
N ILE A 176 -4.62 -13.54 -11.97
CA ILE A 176 -5.00 -12.51 -11.01
C ILE A 176 -3.90 -11.47 -10.90
N THR A 177 -2.64 -11.92 -10.76
CA THR A 177 -1.46 -11.04 -10.83
C THR A 177 -1.50 -10.19 -12.10
N LYS A 178 -1.68 -10.84 -13.26
CA LYS A 178 -1.73 -10.15 -14.57
C LYS A 178 -2.86 -9.11 -14.60
N ARG A 179 -4.04 -9.45 -14.08
CA ARG A 179 -5.19 -8.54 -13.99
C ARG A 179 -4.88 -7.31 -13.13
N ILE A 180 -4.33 -7.51 -11.94
CA ILE A 180 -3.96 -6.42 -11.02
C ILE A 180 -2.89 -5.53 -11.65
N ASN A 181 -1.82 -6.13 -12.18
CA ASN A 181 -0.70 -5.38 -12.74
C ASN A 181 -1.11 -4.59 -14.00
N ASN A 182 -2.04 -5.10 -14.81
CA ASN A 182 -2.62 -4.35 -15.92
C ASN A 182 -3.41 -3.13 -15.44
N ALA A 183 -4.22 -3.27 -14.38
CA ALA A 183 -4.92 -2.14 -13.78
C ALA A 183 -3.94 -1.09 -13.22
N MET A 184 -2.86 -1.54 -12.56
CA MET A 184 -1.82 -0.64 -12.04
C MET A 184 -1.04 0.10 -13.13
N TYR A 185 -0.95 -0.47 -14.34
CA TYR A 185 -0.41 0.22 -15.50
C TYR A 185 -1.40 1.25 -16.07
N LEU A 186 -2.68 0.88 -16.19
CA LEU A 186 -3.70 1.72 -16.83
C LEU A 186 -4.13 2.92 -15.98
N ILE A 187 -4.21 2.78 -14.66
CA ILE A 187 -4.68 3.85 -13.76
C ILE A 187 -3.84 5.14 -13.92
N PRO A 188 -2.51 5.12 -13.76
CA PRO A 188 -1.67 6.31 -14.00
C PRO A 188 -1.86 6.94 -15.38
N LEU A 189 -1.95 6.12 -16.44
CA LEU A 189 -2.13 6.60 -17.80
C LEU A 189 -3.45 7.36 -17.97
N LYS A 190 -4.55 6.78 -17.46
CA LYS A 190 -5.88 7.39 -17.57
C LYS A 190 -6.05 8.60 -16.66
N LEU A 191 -5.34 8.64 -15.53
CA LEU A 191 -5.28 9.82 -14.66
C LEU A 191 -4.64 11.02 -15.36
N ASP A 192 -3.52 10.82 -16.06
CA ASP A 192 -2.88 11.91 -16.82
C ASP A 192 -3.72 12.32 -18.04
N GLU A 193 -4.26 11.34 -18.78
CA GLU A 193 -5.07 11.57 -19.98
C GLU A 193 -6.34 12.40 -19.69
N TYR A 194 -7.06 12.09 -18.61
CA TYR A 194 -8.37 12.68 -18.34
C TYR A 194 -8.35 13.81 -17.33
N TYR A 195 -7.40 13.80 -16.40
CA TYR A 195 -7.39 14.72 -15.26
C TYR A 195 -6.06 15.46 -15.09
N HIS A 196 -5.07 15.19 -15.95
CA HIS A 196 -3.70 15.74 -15.84
C HIS A 196 -3.05 15.46 -14.47
N ILE A 197 -3.48 14.38 -13.81
CA ILE A 197 -2.89 13.92 -12.55
C ILE A 197 -1.71 13.01 -12.89
N LYS A 198 -0.50 13.56 -12.84
CA LYS A 198 0.74 12.82 -13.13
C LYS A 198 1.29 12.12 -11.89
N VAL A 199 1.68 10.88 -12.07
CA VAL A 199 2.36 10.02 -11.09
C VAL A 199 3.33 9.09 -11.82
N SER A 200 4.35 8.57 -11.15
CA SER A 200 5.38 7.77 -11.81
C SER A 200 4.88 6.37 -12.18
N LYS A 201 4.09 5.71 -11.32
CA LYS A 201 3.49 4.37 -11.52
C LYS A 201 2.49 4.08 -10.40
N ALA A 202 1.77 2.97 -10.51
CA ALA A 202 1.02 2.39 -9.41
C ALA A 202 1.53 1.00 -9.04
N SER A 203 1.34 0.61 -7.78
CA SER A 203 1.73 -0.69 -7.23
C SER A 203 0.65 -1.24 -6.29
N VAL A 204 0.63 -2.55 -6.05
CA VAL A 204 -0.29 -3.19 -5.10
C VAL A 204 0.46 -4.13 -4.17
N ARG A 205 0.17 -4.01 -2.87
CA ARG A 205 0.41 -5.07 -1.88
C ARG A 205 -0.90 -5.65 -1.39
N VAL A 206 -1.01 -6.97 -1.37
CA VAL A 206 -2.18 -7.67 -0.84
C VAL A 206 -1.85 -8.27 0.51
N TYR A 207 -2.61 -7.92 1.54
CA TYR A 207 -2.49 -8.41 2.90
C TYR A 207 -3.57 -9.45 3.17
N LYS A 208 -3.21 -10.48 3.95
CA LYS A 208 -4.14 -11.52 4.37
C LYS A 208 -5.26 -10.97 5.26
N SER A 209 -4.94 -10.06 6.19
CA SER A 209 -5.90 -9.48 7.13
C SER A 209 -5.56 -8.04 7.48
N TYR A 210 -6.57 -7.31 8.01
CA TYR A 210 -6.38 -5.92 8.44
C TYR A 210 -5.39 -5.81 9.61
N ASP A 211 -5.36 -6.81 10.50
CA ASP A 211 -4.44 -6.82 11.63
C ASP A 211 -2.97 -6.90 11.18
N LEU A 212 -2.68 -7.75 10.19
CA LEU A 212 -1.33 -7.87 9.60
C LEU A 212 -0.93 -6.58 8.87
N PHE A 213 -1.85 -5.98 8.11
CA PHE A 213 -1.64 -4.67 7.50
C PHE A 213 -1.30 -3.60 8.53
N ARG A 214 -2.12 -3.48 9.59
CA ARG A 214 -1.93 -2.48 10.65
C ARG A 214 -0.61 -2.69 11.40
N GLN A 215 -0.27 -3.94 11.74
CA GLN A 215 1.00 -4.27 12.40
C GLN A 215 2.19 -3.87 11.53
N GLN A 216 2.16 -4.24 10.24
CA GLN A 216 3.23 -3.88 9.31
C GLN A 216 3.37 -2.37 9.13
N LEU A 217 2.24 -1.65 9.06
CA LEU A 217 2.23 -0.20 8.97
C LEU A 217 2.84 0.44 10.21
N LYS A 218 2.42 0.01 11.40
CA LYS A 218 2.95 0.49 12.69
C LYS A 218 4.46 0.25 12.79
N LEU A 219 4.92 -0.96 12.46
CA LEU A 219 6.34 -1.31 12.48
C LEU A 219 7.15 -0.41 11.54
N ASN A 220 6.66 -0.17 10.32
CA ASN A 220 7.33 0.72 9.38
C ASN A 220 7.38 2.16 9.92
N THR A 221 6.26 2.69 10.44
CA THR A 221 6.21 4.04 10.99
C THR A 221 7.13 4.19 12.21
N ASP A 222 7.15 3.19 13.11
CA ASP A 222 8.06 3.17 14.25
C ASP A 222 9.51 3.19 13.83
N GLN A 223 9.90 2.34 12.87
CA GLN A 223 11.25 2.33 12.34
C GLN A 223 11.63 3.70 11.78
N ILE A 224 10.75 4.30 10.97
CA ILE A 224 11.04 5.58 10.30
C ILE A 224 11.17 6.75 11.28
N LEU A 225 10.34 6.79 12.32
CA LEU A 225 10.25 7.93 13.24
C LEU A 225 11.09 7.77 14.50
N ASN A 226 11.41 6.55 14.90
CA ASN A 226 12.22 6.26 16.09
C ASN A 226 13.69 5.93 15.76
N ASP A 227 14.06 5.69 14.50
CA ASP A 227 15.45 5.59 14.09
C ASP A 227 16.12 6.98 14.30
N LYS A 228 16.91 7.07 15.37
CA LYS A 228 17.85 8.17 15.65
C LYS A 228 19.15 7.97 14.88
#